data_AF-A0A8J4EGK7-F1
#
_entry.id   AF-A0A8J4EGK7-F1
#
_cell.length_a   1.000
_cell.length_b   1.000
_cell.length_c   1.000
_cell.angle_alpha   90.00
_cell.angle_beta   90.00
_cell.angle_gamma   90.00
#
_symmetry.space_group_name_H-M   'P 1'
#
loop_
_entity.id
_entity.type
_entity.pdbx_description
1 polymer ?
#
loop_
_entity_poly.entity_id
_entity_poly.type
_entity_poly.pdbx_seq_one_letter_code
_entity_poly.pdbx_strand_id
1 'polypeptide(L)'
;MGRVHLGGPGSGADLVVAPDDRIDWTVFDPVTVPAGRGPRSLVDLSLAGDLSLPTVGVTDGCPGLTAHPDTLPAGDAAPLALPAFPGLAACRSVDVYVSPLRQPFDCASLLQFPGLRRVSVSGAATHLAALAGLRDLQSLRLLYCPDGADLPPLVTWPHLTTVLAANLDETTGRRLRGELRALKGERRGVPTATALGWFDAAREF
;
A
#
# COMPACT_ATOMS: atom_id res chain seq x y z
N MET A 1 -3.35 20.40 4.58
CA MET A 1 -2.51 20.85 3.44
C MET A 1 -1.74 19.63 2.96
N GLY A 2 -2.04 19.11 1.77
CA GLY A 2 -1.35 17.95 1.21
C GLY A 2 0.10 18.27 0.82
N ARG A 3 0.99 17.27 0.89
CA ARG A 3 2.40 17.36 0.49
C ARG A 3 2.73 16.19 -0.43
N VAL A 4 3.49 16.48 -1.48
CA VAL A 4 4.04 15.46 -2.39
C VAL A 4 5.52 15.35 -2.12
N HIS A 5 6.06 14.14 -2.18
CA HIS A 5 7.47 13.87 -2.04
C HIS A 5 7.91 12.98 -3.21
N LEU A 6 8.99 13.39 -3.88
CA LEU A 6 9.64 12.66 -4.96
C LEU A 6 11.03 12.25 -4.48
N GLY A 7 11.27 10.96 -4.24
CA GLY A 7 12.59 10.49 -3.80
C GLY A 7 12.58 9.13 -3.10
N GLY A 8 13.79 8.58 -2.88
CA GLY A 8 13.99 7.36 -2.08
C GLY A 8 13.90 7.61 -0.57
N PRO A 9 13.82 6.55 0.26
CA PRO A 9 13.61 6.69 1.70
C PRO A 9 14.71 7.57 2.34
N GLY A 10 14.30 8.68 2.96
CA GLY A 10 15.19 9.61 3.69
C GLY A 10 15.55 10.91 2.97
N SER A 11 15.05 11.18 1.75
CA SER A 11 15.20 12.52 1.16
C SER A 11 14.19 13.49 1.77
N GLY A 12 14.67 14.68 2.17
CA GLY A 12 13.81 15.80 2.57
C GLY A 12 12.82 16.16 1.46
N ALA A 13 11.78 16.93 1.80
CA ALA A 13 10.78 17.35 0.83
C ALA A 13 11.41 18.18 -0.31
N ASP A 14 11.58 17.59 -1.49
CA ASP A 14 12.16 18.28 -2.64
C ASP A 14 11.12 19.01 -3.51
N LEU A 15 9.81 18.80 -3.32
CA LEU A 15 8.77 19.51 -4.09
C LEU A 15 7.40 19.59 -3.41
N VAL A 16 6.95 20.77 -3.00
CA VAL A 16 5.54 21.01 -2.62
C VAL A 16 4.78 21.44 -3.88
N VAL A 17 3.81 20.64 -4.29
CA VAL A 17 3.03 20.82 -5.53
C VAL A 17 1.64 21.32 -5.16
N ALA A 18 1.13 22.35 -5.86
CA ALA A 18 -0.22 22.83 -5.63
C ALA A 18 -1.27 21.81 -6.14
N PRO A 19 -2.52 21.82 -5.64
CA PRO A 19 -3.54 20.86 -6.03
C PRO A 19 -3.77 20.73 -7.55
N ASP A 20 -3.58 21.82 -8.30
CA ASP A 20 -3.81 21.86 -9.75
C ASP A 20 -2.52 21.72 -10.59
N ASP A 21 -1.36 21.62 -9.95
CA ASP A 21 -0.10 21.47 -10.67
C ASP A 21 -0.02 20.06 -11.29
N ARG A 22 0.35 20.02 -12.57
CA ARG A 22 0.64 18.76 -13.26
C ARG A 22 2.12 18.46 -13.10
N ILE A 23 2.44 17.31 -12.53
CA ILE A 23 3.81 16.80 -12.57
C ILE A 23 3.93 16.03 -13.90
N ASP A 24 4.66 16.60 -14.85
CA ASP A 24 5.07 15.87 -16.05
C ASP A 24 6.19 14.90 -15.67
N TRP A 25 5.94 13.59 -15.76
CA TRP A 25 6.92 12.57 -15.40
C TRP A 25 7.91 12.27 -16.53
N THR A 26 7.66 12.75 -17.74
CA THR A 26 8.60 12.60 -18.86
C THR A 26 9.88 13.41 -18.66
N VAL A 27 9.89 14.40 -17.77
CA VAL A 27 11.15 15.11 -17.42
C VAL A 27 12.11 14.22 -16.61
N PHE A 28 11.62 13.11 -16.07
CA PHE A 28 12.42 12.11 -15.37
C PHE A 28 12.72 10.88 -16.23
N ASP A 29 12.37 10.90 -17.53
CA ASP A 29 12.95 9.95 -18.49
C ASP A 29 14.48 10.09 -18.48
N PRO A 30 15.22 8.99 -18.63
CA PRO A 30 16.63 8.97 -18.30
C PRO A 30 17.40 9.94 -19.20
N VAL A 31 17.85 11.05 -18.61
CA VAL A 31 19.04 11.74 -19.09
C VAL A 31 20.11 10.66 -19.22
N THR A 32 20.47 10.35 -20.46
CA THR A 32 21.47 9.34 -20.83
C THR A 32 22.75 9.62 -20.03
N VAL A 33 22.92 8.95 -18.90
CA VAL A 33 24.13 9.06 -18.08
C VAL A 33 25.23 8.28 -18.79
N PRO A 34 26.45 8.84 -18.91
CA PRO A 34 27.58 8.12 -19.49
C PRO A 34 27.78 6.79 -18.76
N ALA A 35 28.01 5.73 -19.53
CA ALA A 35 28.16 4.36 -19.05
C ALA A 35 29.12 4.30 -17.85
N GLY A 36 28.62 3.89 -16.68
CA GLY A 36 29.41 3.72 -15.47
C GLY A 36 28.67 3.97 -14.16
N ARG A 37 27.51 4.63 -14.18
CA ARG A 37 26.62 4.77 -13.03
C ARG A 37 25.21 4.43 -13.46
N GLY A 38 24.65 3.32 -12.96
CA GLY A 38 23.30 2.86 -13.30
C GLY A 38 22.24 3.94 -13.07
N PRO A 39 21.10 3.88 -13.77
CA PRO A 39 20.06 4.89 -13.66
C PRO A 39 19.60 4.98 -12.20
N ARG A 40 19.75 6.16 -11.59
CA ARG A 40 19.05 6.48 -10.36
C ARG A 40 17.58 6.67 -10.72
N SER A 41 16.86 5.56 -10.84
CA SER A 41 15.39 5.55 -10.96
C SER A 41 14.83 6.40 -9.82
N LEU A 42 14.03 7.41 -10.14
CA LEU A 42 13.00 7.88 -9.20
C LEU A 42 11.96 6.76 -9.14
N VAL A 43 11.78 6.15 -7.96
CA VAL A 43 11.19 4.80 -7.82
C VAL A 43 9.77 4.82 -7.24
N ASP A 44 9.34 5.89 -6.57
CA ASP A 44 8.11 5.89 -5.77
C ASP A 44 7.55 7.33 -5.68
N LEU A 45 6.24 7.49 -5.86
CA LEU A 45 5.51 8.73 -5.59
C LEU A 45 5.03 8.69 -4.15
N SER A 46 5.42 9.65 -3.31
CA SER A 46 4.90 9.74 -1.94
C SER A 46 3.94 10.91 -1.78
N LEU A 47 2.75 10.64 -1.23
CA LEU A 47 1.69 11.60 -0.97
C LEU A 47 1.40 11.61 0.53
N ALA A 48 1.31 12.79 1.14
CA ALA A 48 1.00 12.94 2.56
C ALA A 48 -0.03 14.04 2.81
N GLY A 49 -0.79 13.93 3.90
CA GLY A 49 -1.78 14.92 4.32
C GLY A 49 -3.17 14.68 3.73
N ASP A 50 -3.95 15.74 3.57
CA ASP A 50 -5.31 15.64 3.00
C ASP A 50 -5.29 15.30 1.49
N LEU A 51 -5.62 14.04 1.17
CA LEU A 51 -5.69 13.51 -0.21
C LEU A 51 -7.07 13.71 -0.87
N SER A 52 -8.03 14.32 -0.17
CA SER A 52 -9.35 14.62 -0.76
C SER A 52 -9.34 15.84 -1.68
N LEU A 53 -8.26 16.63 -1.63
CA LEU A 53 -8.02 17.75 -2.53
C LEU A 53 -7.73 17.22 -3.95
N PRO A 54 -8.09 17.97 -5.00
CA PRO A 54 -7.78 17.59 -6.37
C PRO A 54 -6.29 17.30 -6.44
N THR A 55 -5.97 16.04 -6.74
CA THR A 55 -4.61 15.55 -6.65
C THR A 55 -3.97 15.67 -8.01
N VAL A 56 -2.78 16.27 -8.00
CA VAL A 56 -1.72 16.26 -9.00
C VAL A 56 -1.96 15.29 -10.15
N GLY A 57 -2.01 15.83 -11.36
CA GLY A 57 -1.96 15.03 -12.58
C GLY A 57 -0.63 14.28 -12.63
N VAL A 58 -0.66 12.99 -12.29
CA VAL A 58 0.46 12.07 -12.46
C VAL A 58 0.37 11.50 -13.87
N THR A 59 1.44 11.57 -14.63
CA THR A 59 1.56 10.95 -15.97
C THR A 59 2.18 9.56 -15.87
N ASP A 60 1.97 8.76 -16.91
CA ASP A 60 2.35 7.34 -16.97
C ASP A 60 3.82 7.09 -16.61
N GLY A 61 4.07 5.94 -15.96
CA GLY A 61 5.42 5.41 -15.74
C GLY A 61 5.84 5.25 -14.27
N CYS A 62 5.09 5.79 -13.32
CA CYS A 62 5.41 5.64 -11.90
C CYS A 62 5.14 4.19 -11.40
N PRO A 63 6.16 3.45 -10.92
CA PRO A 63 5.99 2.04 -10.56
C PRO A 63 5.51 1.82 -9.12
N GLY A 64 5.54 2.85 -8.26
CA GLY A 64 5.20 2.76 -6.84
C GLY A 64 4.51 4.01 -6.30
N LEU A 65 3.56 3.82 -5.38
CA LEU A 65 2.87 4.87 -4.66
C LEU A 65 2.95 4.61 -3.14
N THR A 66 3.37 5.61 -2.40
CA THR A 66 3.33 5.64 -0.95
C THR A 66 2.36 6.72 -0.48
N ALA A 67 1.40 6.39 0.38
CA ALA A 67 0.40 7.32 0.88
C ALA A 67 0.42 7.40 2.41
N HIS A 68 0.50 8.63 2.94
CA HIS A 68 0.44 8.98 4.36
C HIS A 68 -0.69 10.00 4.61
N PRO A 69 -1.94 9.60 4.37
CA PRO A 69 -3.06 10.53 4.49
C PRO A 69 -3.31 10.98 5.94
N ASP A 70 -3.81 12.20 6.09
CA ASP A 70 -4.36 12.66 7.36
C ASP A 70 -5.61 11.84 7.69
N THR A 71 -5.64 11.24 8.87
CA THR A 71 -6.78 10.43 9.32
C THR A 71 -7.61 11.18 10.34
N LEU A 72 -8.92 11.11 10.20
CA LEU A 72 -9.84 11.62 11.22
C LEU A 72 -9.79 10.73 12.48
N PRO A 73 -10.14 11.24 13.67
CA PRO A 73 -10.31 10.40 14.85
C PRO A 73 -11.30 9.25 14.58
N ALA A 74 -11.10 8.09 15.23
CA ALA A 74 -12.04 6.98 15.10
C ALA A 74 -13.42 7.35 15.64
N GLY A 75 -14.46 7.01 14.87
CA GLY A 75 -15.88 7.31 15.07
C GLY A 75 -16.66 6.89 13.82
N ASP A 76 -17.81 7.50 13.55
CA ASP A 76 -18.60 7.28 12.30
C ASP A 76 -17.95 7.90 11.05
N ALA A 77 -16.64 8.18 11.08
CA ALA A 77 -15.92 8.71 9.94
C ALA A 77 -15.96 7.69 8.79
N ALA A 78 -16.43 8.13 7.62
CA ALA A 78 -16.41 7.30 6.43
C ALA A 78 -14.99 6.77 6.16
N PRO A 79 -14.83 5.53 5.69
CA PRO A 79 -13.53 5.01 5.31
C PRO A 79 -12.81 5.93 4.34
N LEU A 80 -11.51 6.12 4.56
CA LEU A 80 -10.67 6.91 3.68
C LEU A 80 -10.32 6.09 2.44
N ALA A 81 -10.74 6.57 1.27
CA ALA A 81 -10.34 6.01 -0.02
C ALA A 81 -9.22 6.86 -0.66
N LEU A 82 -8.34 6.22 -1.44
CA LEU A 82 -7.48 6.97 -2.36
C LEU A 82 -8.34 7.66 -3.43
N PRO A 83 -8.01 8.91 -3.83
CA PRO A 83 -8.62 9.53 -4.99
C PRO A 83 -8.25 8.76 -6.27
N ALA A 84 -8.93 9.08 -7.37
CA ALA A 84 -8.63 8.46 -8.65
C ALA A 84 -7.30 8.98 -9.23
N PHE A 85 -6.41 8.07 -9.60
CA PHE A 85 -5.10 8.33 -10.20
C PHE A 85 -5.02 7.71 -11.60
N PRO A 86 -5.68 8.29 -12.63
CA PRO A 86 -5.76 7.67 -13.95
C PRO A 86 -4.41 7.45 -14.63
N GLY A 87 -3.38 8.28 -14.34
CA GLY A 87 -2.03 8.11 -14.89
C GLY A 87 -1.10 7.20 -14.08
N LEU A 88 -1.62 6.48 -13.09
CA LEU A 88 -0.87 5.46 -12.33
C LEU A 88 -1.16 4.03 -12.82
N ALA A 89 -1.56 3.85 -14.08
CA ALA A 89 -1.85 2.53 -14.66
C ALA A 89 -0.65 1.56 -14.61
N ALA A 90 0.58 2.10 -14.64
CA ALA A 90 1.82 1.32 -14.53
C ALA A 90 2.20 0.93 -13.09
N CYS A 91 1.48 1.44 -12.08
CA CYS A 91 1.81 1.24 -10.67
C CYS A 91 1.75 -0.25 -10.29
N ARG A 92 2.81 -0.73 -9.64
CA ARG A 92 2.99 -2.13 -9.23
C ARG A 92 3.04 -2.29 -7.71
N SER A 93 3.29 -1.22 -6.97
CA SER A 93 3.44 -1.22 -5.52
C SER A 93 2.65 -0.08 -4.92
N VAL A 94 1.81 -0.38 -3.93
CA VAL A 94 1.13 0.65 -3.14
C VAL A 94 1.36 0.37 -1.66
N ASP A 95 1.84 1.38 -0.96
CA ASP A 95 2.07 1.38 0.48
C ASP A 95 1.22 2.48 1.12
N VAL A 96 0.26 2.11 1.96
CA VAL A 96 -0.63 3.05 2.67
C VAL A 96 -0.38 2.97 4.16
N TYR A 97 -0.15 4.12 4.77
CA TYR A 97 0.05 4.27 6.20
C TYR A 97 -1.01 5.20 6.77
N VAL A 98 -2.04 4.60 7.37
CA VAL A 98 -3.00 5.31 8.21
C VAL A 98 -2.61 5.11 9.68
N SER A 99 -2.90 6.09 10.52
CA SER A 99 -2.64 5.92 11.96
C SER A 99 -3.47 4.75 12.50
N PRO A 100 -2.87 3.87 13.32
CA PRO A 100 -3.64 2.82 14.01
C PRO A 100 -4.79 3.43 14.82
N LEU A 101 -5.93 2.73 14.87
CA LEU A 101 -7.10 3.12 15.66
C LEU A 101 -7.72 4.49 15.29
N ARG A 102 -7.50 4.96 14.06
CA ARG A 102 -8.16 6.14 13.48
C ARG A 102 -9.08 5.72 12.33
N GLN A 103 -9.53 6.68 11.54
CA GLN A 103 -10.32 6.45 10.31
C GLN A 103 -9.73 5.29 9.47
N PRO A 104 -10.52 4.26 9.14
CA PRO A 104 -10.04 3.10 8.40
C PRO A 104 -9.77 3.45 6.93
N PHE A 105 -8.82 2.75 6.32
CA PHE A 105 -8.54 2.82 4.89
C PHE A 105 -9.44 1.87 4.09
N ASP A 106 -10.03 2.35 3.01
CA ASP A 106 -10.84 1.56 2.08
C ASP A 106 -9.97 0.87 1.02
N CYS A 107 -9.78 -0.45 1.17
CA CYS A 107 -9.01 -1.25 0.24
C CYS A 107 -9.65 -1.38 -1.15
N ALA A 108 -10.95 -1.08 -1.32
CA ALA A 108 -11.58 -1.07 -2.64
C ALA A 108 -10.96 -0.02 -3.57
N SER A 109 -10.45 1.08 -3.01
CA SER A 109 -9.77 2.12 -3.77
C SER A 109 -8.49 1.65 -4.47
N LEU A 110 -7.90 0.51 -4.08
CA LEU A 110 -6.72 -0.08 -4.73
C LEU A 110 -7.02 -0.77 -6.06
N LEU A 111 -8.29 -1.07 -6.35
CA LEU A 111 -8.71 -1.70 -7.61
C LEU A 111 -8.48 -0.82 -8.84
N GLN A 112 -8.21 0.47 -8.64
CA GLN A 112 -7.83 1.38 -9.72
C GLN A 112 -6.46 1.06 -10.33
N PHE A 113 -5.61 0.25 -9.67
CA PHE A 113 -4.28 -0.11 -10.15
C PHE A 113 -4.31 -1.54 -10.74
N PRO A 114 -4.51 -1.71 -12.06
CA PRO A 114 -4.71 -3.02 -12.67
C PRO A 114 -3.46 -3.92 -12.61
N GLY A 115 -2.27 -3.33 -12.52
CA GLY A 115 -1.00 -4.04 -12.52
C GLY A 115 -0.44 -4.36 -11.13
N LEU A 116 -1.20 -4.13 -10.05
CA LEU A 116 -0.69 -4.13 -8.69
C LEU A 116 -0.18 -5.51 -8.24
N ARG A 117 1.07 -5.55 -7.76
CA ARG A 117 1.77 -6.78 -7.32
C ARG A 117 2.14 -6.74 -5.84
N ARG A 118 2.28 -5.55 -5.27
CA ARG A 118 2.58 -5.35 -3.86
C ARG A 118 1.56 -4.40 -3.24
N VAL A 119 0.98 -4.84 -2.13
CA VAL A 119 0.12 -4.03 -1.28
C VAL A 119 0.66 -4.07 0.13
N SER A 120 0.78 -2.91 0.75
CA SER A 120 1.04 -2.75 2.17
C SER A 120 0.04 -1.78 2.76
N VAL A 121 -0.70 -2.21 3.78
CA VAL A 121 -1.60 -1.34 4.54
C VAL A 121 -1.21 -1.42 6.00
N SER A 122 -0.95 -0.25 6.60
CA SER A 122 -0.69 -0.10 8.02
C SER A 122 -1.79 0.74 8.66
N GLY A 123 -2.35 0.27 9.77
CA GLY A 123 -3.46 0.85 10.51
C GLY A 123 -4.82 0.23 10.16
N ALA A 124 -5.92 0.88 10.57
CA ALA A 124 -7.25 0.33 10.36
C ALA A 124 -7.59 0.24 8.86
N ALA A 125 -8.20 -0.86 8.43
CA ALA A 125 -8.56 -1.12 7.04
C ALA A 125 -9.95 -1.75 6.96
N THR A 126 -10.66 -1.51 5.85
CA THR A 126 -11.97 -2.09 5.54
C THR A 126 -12.02 -2.56 4.10
N HIS A 127 -13.03 -3.35 3.76
CA HIS A 127 -13.27 -3.92 2.43
C HIS A 127 -12.05 -4.71 1.90
N LEU A 128 -11.38 -5.47 2.77
CA LEU A 128 -10.27 -6.32 2.37
C LEU A 128 -10.70 -7.38 1.34
N ALA A 129 -11.99 -7.74 1.32
CA ALA A 129 -12.57 -8.61 0.29
C ALA A 129 -12.28 -8.10 -1.14
N ALA A 130 -12.19 -6.79 -1.35
CA ALA A 130 -11.89 -6.19 -2.65
C ALA A 130 -10.50 -6.59 -3.18
N LEU A 131 -9.54 -6.90 -2.30
CA LEU A 131 -8.20 -7.32 -2.69
C LEU A 131 -8.19 -8.63 -3.51
N ALA A 132 -9.27 -9.42 -3.48
CA ALA A 132 -9.44 -10.59 -4.35
C ALA A 132 -9.41 -10.25 -5.85
N GLY A 133 -9.71 -8.99 -6.22
CA GLY A 133 -9.60 -8.50 -7.59
C GLY A 133 -8.15 -8.40 -8.09
N LEU A 134 -7.18 -8.29 -7.20
CA LEU A 134 -5.75 -8.13 -7.52
C LEU A 134 -5.08 -9.49 -7.77
N ARG A 135 -5.41 -10.15 -8.88
CA ARG A 135 -4.99 -11.54 -9.17
C ARG A 135 -3.47 -11.75 -9.30
N ASP A 136 -2.75 -10.70 -9.68
CA ASP A 136 -1.29 -10.70 -9.84
C ASP A 136 -0.54 -10.37 -8.54
N LEU A 137 -1.23 -10.31 -7.39
CA LEU A 137 -0.62 -9.97 -6.12
C LEU A 137 0.47 -10.99 -5.72
N GLN A 138 1.67 -10.47 -5.48
CA GLN A 138 2.86 -11.22 -5.08
C GLN A 138 3.23 -10.98 -3.62
N SER A 139 2.92 -9.79 -3.10
CA SER A 139 3.23 -9.40 -1.73
C SER A 139 2.06 -8.69 -1.08
N LEU A 140 1.59 -9.22 0.05
CA LEU A 140 0.57 -8.61 0.89
C LEU A 140 1.15 -8.32 2.27
N ARG A 141 1.04 -7.07 2.75
CA ARG A 141 1.38 -6.70 4.11
C ARG A 141 0.20 -6.00 4.77
N LEU A 142 -0.22 -6.52 5.92
CA LEU A 142 -1.27 -5.95 6.77
C LEU A 142 -0.71 -5.77 8.18
N LEU A 143 -0.62 -4.53 8.63
CA LEU A 143 0.00 -4.15 9.89
C LEU A 143 -1.02 -3.34 10.69
N TYR A 144 -1.28 -3.71 11.95
CA TYR A 144 -2.19 -2.95 12.82
C TYR A 144 -3.62 -2.82 12.24
N CYS A 145 -4.10 -3.84 11.52
CA CYS A 145 -5.47 -3.90 11.01
C CYS A 145 -6.34 -4.71 11.98
N PRO A 146 -7.07 -4.08 12.92
CA PRO A 146 -7.76 -4.79 14.00
C PRO A 146 -8.94 -5.64 13.53
N ASP A 147 -9.52 -5.35 12.37
CA ASP A 147 -10.56 -6.16 11.74
C ASP A 147 -10.05 -6.70 10.39
N GLY A 148 -9.89 -8.01 10.31
CA GLY A 148 -9.50 -8.72 9.09
C GLY A 148 -10.52 -9.75 8.63
N ALA A 149 -11.76 -9.71 9.14
CA ALA A 149 -12.72 -10.79 8.98
C ALA A 149 -13.07 -11.07 7.51
N ASP A 150 -13.09 -10.04 6.67
CA ASP A 150 -13.42 -10.13 5.24
C ASP A 150 -12.19 -10.37 4.34
N LEU A 151 -11.01 -10.60 4.91
CA LEU A 151 -9.79 -10.88 4.15
C LEU A 151 -9.93 -12.17 3.32
N PRO A 152 -9.68 -12.14 1.99
CA PRO A 152 -9.77 -13.33 1.15
C PRO A 152 -8.79 -14.44 1.56
N PRO A 153 -9.11 -15.72 1.31
CA PRO A 153 -8.17 -16.82 1.50
C PRO A 153 -6.90 -16.60 0.67
N LEU A 154 -5.74 -16.91 1.23
CA LEU A 154 -4.45 -16.70 0.56
C LEU A 154 -4.33 -17.45 -0.78
N VAL A 155 -5.07 -18.55 -0.95
CA VAL A 155 -5.16 -19.29 -2.22
C VAL A 155 -5.78 -18.47 -3.36
N THR A 156 -6.50 -17.39 -3.06
CA THR A 156 -7.07 -16.45 -4.04
C THR A 156 -6.01 -15.83 -4.94
N TRP A 157 -4.78 -15.70 -4.44
CA TRP A 157 -3.66 -15.07 -5.12
C TRP A 157 -2.62 -16.13 -5.56
N PRO A 158 -2.71 -16.63 -6.81
CA PRO A 158 -1.86 -17.71 -7.30
C PRO A 158 -0.39 -17.30 -7.44
N HIS A 159 -0.05 -16.01 -7.39
CA HIS A 159 1.33 -15.51 -7.48
C HIS A 159 1.90 -15.02 -6.14
N LEU A 160 1.16 -15.19 -5.04
CA LEU A 160 1.56 -14.69 -3.72
C LEU A 160 2.79 -15.46 -3.18
N THR A 161 3.84 -14.71 -2.91
CA THR A 161 5.13 -15.19 -2.38
C THR A 161 5.54 -14.47 -1.11
N THR A 162 4.83 -13.43 -0.67
CA THR A 162 5.13 -12.72 0.58
C THR A 162 3.83 -12.34 1.26
N VAL A 163 3.73 -12.67 2.55
CA VAL A 163 2.60 -12.29 3.40
C VAL A 163 3.14 -11.84 4.75
N LEU A 164 2.97 -10.58 5.10
CA LEU A 164 3.31 -10.10 6.44
C LEU A 164 2.03 -9.63 7.11
N ALA A 165 1.72 -10.20 8.27
CA ALA A 165 0.52 -9.89 9.01
C ALA A 165 0.90 -9.71 10.49
N ALA A 166 0.69 -8.51 11.02
CA ALA A 166 0.96 -8.21 12.43
C ALA A 166 -0.21 -7.40 13.02
N ASN A 167 -0.51 -7.63 14.30
CA ASN A 167 -1.56 -6.92 15.04
C ASN A 167 -2.94 -6.99 14.34
N LEU A 168 -3.30 -8.19 13.87
CA LEU A 168 -4.65 -8.54 13.42
C LEU A 168 -5.46 -9.15 14.57
N ASP A 169 -6.78 -9.26 14.39
CA ASP A 169 -7.62 -10.02 15.32
C ASP A 169 -7.20 -11.50 15.40
N GLU A 170 -7.52 -12.14 16.53
CA GLU A 170 -7.10 -13.51 16.82
C GLU A 170 -7.67 -14.52 15.82
N THR A 171 -8.90 -14.30 15.35
CA THR A 171 -9.60 -15.23 14.44
C THR A 171 -8.93 -15.21 13.07
N THR A 172 -8.72 -14.03 12.49
CA THR A 172 -8.02 -13.85 11.22
C THR A 172 -6.56 -14.30 11.33
N GLY A 173 -5.87 -13.97 12.42
CA GLY A 173 -4.50 -14.40 12.66
C GLY A 173 -4.33 -15.92 12.77
N ARG A 174 -5.29 -16.62 13.41
CA ARG A 174 -5.30 -18.11 13.44
C ARG A 174 -5.55 -18.71 12.07
N ARG A 175 -6.53 -18.18 11.33
CA ARG A 175 -6.86 -18.62 9.98
C ARG A 175 -5.66 -18.47 9.03
N LEU A 176 -5.03 -17.28 8.98
CA LEU A 176 -3.88 -17.02 8.12
C LEU A 176 -2.72 -17.97 8.42
N ARG A 177 -2.47 -18.31 9.68
CA ARG A 177 -1.46 -19.33 10.03
C ARG A 177 -1.76 -20.69 9.45
N GLY A 178 -3.02 -21.13 9.51
CA GLY A 178 -3.46 -22.38 8.91
C GLY A 178 -3.25 -22.38 7.40
N GLU A 179 -3.69 -21.33 6.73
CA GLU A 179 -3.53 -21.16 5.28
C GLU A 179 -2.06 -21.11 4.85
N LEU A 180 -1.21 -20.39 5.58
CA LEU A 180 0.23 -20.33 5.32
C LEU A 180 0.92 -21.68 5.49
N ARG A 181 0.49 -22.50 6.47
CA ARG A 181 1.01 -23.86 6.65
C ARG A 181 0.61 -24.76 5.49
N ALA A 182 -0.64 -24.67 5.02
CA ALA A 182 -1.11 -25.41 3.85
C ALA A 182 -0.35 -25.01 2.58
N LEU A 183 -0.23 -23.71 2.31
CA LEU A 183 0.50 -23.18 1.15
C LEU A 183 1.98 -23.53 1.15
N LYS A 184 2.61 -23.59 2.33
CA LYS A 184 4.00 -24.09 2.48
C LYS A 184 4.16 -25.54 2.05
N GLY A 185 3.15 -26.37 2.31
CA GLY A 185 3.12 -27.77 1.88
C GLY A 185 2.94 -27.92 0.37
N GLU A 186 2.21 -27.01 -0.26
CA GLU A 186 1.79 -27.12 -1.67
C GLU A 186 2.73 -26.40 -2.66
N ARG A 187 3.44 -25.34 -2.24
CA ARG A 187 4.19 -24.46 -3.16
C ARG A 187 5.69 -24.41 -2.82
N ARG A 188 6.53 -25.04 -3.66
CA ARG A 188 8.00 -24.82 -3.63
C ARG A 188 8.29 -23.34 -3.94
N GLY A 189 8.97 -22.64 -3.04
CA GLY A 189 9.18 -21.18 -3.10
C GLY A 189 8.36 -20.35 -2.10
N VAL A 190 7.71 -21.04 -1.16
CA VAL A 190 7.14 -20.62 0.14
C VAL A 190 7.05 -19.11 0.43
N PRO A 191 5.85 -18.62 0.81
CA PRO A 191 5.73 -17.29 1.38
C PRO A 191 6.60 -17.13 2.63
N THR A 192 7.49 -16.13 2.61
CA THR A 192 8.22 -15.66 3.80
C THR A 192 7.22 -14.93 4.68
N ALA A 193 6.40 -15.71 5.38
CA ALA A 193 5.39 -15.16 6.26
C ALA A 193 5.91 -15.10 7.68
N THR A 194 6.20 -13.88 8.12
CA THR A 194 6.51 -13.58 9.52
C THR A 194 5.26 -12.96 10.12
N ALA A 195 4.49 -13.76 10.87
CA ALA A 195 3.50 -13.24 11.79
C ALA A 195 4.25 -12.83 13.06
N LEU A 196 4.70 -11.57 13.11
CA LEU A 196 5.39 -11.00 14.28
C LEU A 196 4.38 -10.30 15.17
N GLY A 197 4.34 -10.71 16.44
CA GLY A 197 3.67 -9.98 17.52
C GLY A 197 2.16 -10.17 17.55
N TRP A 198 1.67 -10.87 18.58
CA TRP A 198 0.28 -10.79 19.00
C TRP A 198 0.26 -10.20 20.41
N PHE A 199 -0.58 -9.17 20.58
CA PHE A 199 -1.08 -8.64 21.85
C PHE A 199 -0.06 -8.36 22.96
N ASP A 200 0.83 -7.38 22.79
CA ASP A 200 1.44 -6.73 23.96
C ASP A 200 1.60 -5.20 23.89
N ALA A 201 0.97 -4.51 22.93
CA ALA A 201 1.05 -3.05 22.86
C ALA A 201 -0.25 -2.35 22.45
N ALA A 202 -1.41 -2.96 22.70
CA ALA A 202 -2.70 -2.26 22.61
C ALA A 202 -3.20 -1.75 23.97
N ARG A 203 -2.31 -1.60 24.97
CA ARG A 203 -2.65 -1.07 26.30
C ARG A 203 -2.13 0.34 26.58
N GLU A 204 -1.34 0.94 25.68
CA GLU A 204 -0.80 2.29 25.89
C GLU A 204 -0.75 3.07 24.57
N PHE A 205 -1.91 3.46 24.07
CA PHE A 205 -2.09 4.68 23.28
C PHE A 205 -3.41 5.32 23.67
#